data_AF-F2D453-F1
#
_entry.id   AF-F2D453-F1
#
_cell.length_a   1.000
_cell.length_b   1.000
_cell.length_c   1.000
_cell.angle_alpha   90.00
_cell.angle_beta   90.00
_cell.angle_gamma   90.00
#
_symmetry.space_group_name_H-M   'P 1'
#
loop_
_entity.id
_entity.type
_entity.pdbx_description
1 polymer ?
#
loop_
_entity_poly.entity_id
_entity_poly.type
_entity_poly.pdbx_seq_one_letter_code
_entity_poly.pdbx_strand_id
1 'polypeptide(L)'
;MSAFTAVIFSPAPGTLSGRTIRSPALSRPTIARCGKKIVPEPPQFILSSRRPARSSRPPWVPPCLRALAAAAAALALVLCPPYIIPAHASSIGERLKPSTPPYPCEDVRSYYHGLEGFSGDVLMAKLGAVVSPHASLRYKDVWEALKILDAADADHPEASSEVIEIYSQRAVPKLLAGKPDGWNREHLWPRSYGLTRRPSLTDLHNIRPADANVNSSRGNKYFGGCAATSKKCARPANREAAPDTETDSERWAPPFQVRGDVARSLMYMAVTYGFGQKDAAPPLELSDSPSIRT
;
A
#
# COMPACT_ATOMS: atom_id res chain seq x y z
N MET A 1 3.99 18.93 -28.03
CA MET A 1 3.93 18.19 -26.75
C MET A 1 2.47 17.97 -26.42
N SER A 2 2.09 16.72 -26.18
CA SER A 2 0.70 16.25 -26.06
C SER A 2 0.02 16.66 -24.75
N ALA A 3 -1.30 16.83 -24.72
CA ALA A 3 -2.04 17.38 -23.57
C ALA A 3 -2.04 16.47 -22.33
N PHE A 4 -2.10 15.14 -22.52
CA PHE A 4 -1.91 14.17 -21.45
C PHE A 4 -0.50 14.28 -20.88
N THR A 5 0.49 14.30 -21.77
CA THR A 5 1.91 14.37 -21.40
C THR A 5 2.22 15.68 -20.66
N ALA A 6 1.69 16.79 -21.17
CA ALA A 6 1.91 18.12 -20.61
C ALA A 6 1.29 18.28 -19.22
N VAL A 7 0.23 17.56 -18.90
CA VAL A 7 -0.43 17.74 -17.59
C VAL A 7 0.11 16.75 -16.58
N ILE A 8 0.27 15.50 -16.99
CA ILE A 8 0.71 14.41 -16.13
C ILE A 8 2.20 14.50 -15.79
N PHE A 9 3.03 15.01 -16.70
CA PHE A 9 4.47 15.15 -16.49
C PHE A 9 4.93 16.60 -16.23
N SER A 10 4.01 17.57 -16.05
CA SER A 10 4.42 18.94 -15.71
C SER A 10 4.87 19.05 -14.25
N PRO A 11 6.05 19.65 -13.97
CA PRO A 11 6.43 20.01 -12.62
C PRO A 11 5.52 21.13 -12.08
N ALA A 12 5.32 21.16 -10.76
CA ALA A 12 4.56 22.22 -10.10
C ALA A 12 5.21 23.60 -10.39
N PRO A 13 4.45 24.64 -10.75
CA PRO A 13 5.02 25.96 -10.99
C PRO A 13 5.53 26.59 -9.69
N GLY A 14 6.83 26.91 -9.62
CA GLY A 14 7.40 27.94 -8.74
C GLY A 14 7.74 27.54 -7.30
N THR A 15 9.00 27.09 -7.09
CA THR A 15 9.72 27.26 -5.81
C THR A 15 10.64 28.48 -5.92
N LEU A 16 10.08 29.68 -5.78
CA LEU A 16 10.88 30.88 -5.51
C LEU A 16 10.15 31.76 -4.48
N SER A 17 10.76 31.82 -3.29
CA SER A 17 10.63 32.80 -2.21
C SER A 17 9.35 32.85 -1.36
N GLY A 18 9.47 32.31 -0.14
CA GLY A 18 9.19 33.06 1.09
C GLY A 18 7.75 33.39 1.45
N ARG A 19 6.93 32.37 1.75
CA ARG A 19 5.87 32.49 2.78
C ARG A 19 5.57 31.13 3.38
N THR A 20 5.89 31.00 4.66
CA THR A 20 5.64 29.83 5.50
C THR A 20 4.15 29.62 5.67
N ILE A 21 3.51 28.89 4.75
CA ILE A 21 2.26 28.20 5.04
C ILE A 21 2.66 26.84 5.60
N ARG A 22 2.46 26.67 6.91
CA ARG A 22 2.54 25.37 7.58
C ARG A 22 1.36 24.51 7.09
N SER A 23 1.47 23.99 5.87
CA SER A 23 0.76 22.79 5.48
C SER A 23 1.63 21.61 5.91
N PRO A 24 1.08 20.56 6.51
CA PRO A 24 1.83 19.34 6.75
C PRO A 24 2.13 18.75 5.38
N ALA A 25 3.26 19.13 4.80
CA ALA A 25 3.91 18.32 3.81
C ALA A 25 4.21 17.00 4.51
N LEU A 26 3.29 16.04 4.36
CA LEU A 26 3.57 14.64 4.59
C LEU A 26 4.80 14.35 3.72
N SER A 27 5.97 14.36 4.35
CA SER A 27 7.14 13.70 3.80
C SER A 27 6.76 12.23 3.73
N ARG A 28 6.15 11.84 2.61
CA ARG A 28 6.22 10.44 2.19
C ARG A 28 7.70 10.13 2.13
N PRO A 29 8.15 8.99 2.69
CA PRO A 29 9.54 8.69 2.79
C PRO A 29 10.18 8.85 1.41
N THR A 30 11.07 9.84 1.28
CA THR A 30 12.16 9.73 0.32
C THR A 30 12.79 8.39 0.63
N ILE A 31 12.95 7.52 -0.37
CA ILE A 31 13.61 6.22 -0.26
C ILE A 31 14.83 6.42 0.62
N ALA A 32 14.68 6.14 1.92
CA ALA A 32 15.70 6.40 2.89
C ALA A 32 16.72 5.32 2.61
N ARG A 33 17.84 5.75 1.99
CA ARG A 33 19.05 4.99 1.72
C ARG A 33 18.98 3.58 2.26
N CYS A 34 18.82 2.61 1.36
CA CYS A 34 19.17 1.23 1.61
C CYS A 34 20.69 1.16 1.82
N GLY A 35 21.14 1.61 2.99
CA GLY A 35 22.53 1.60 3.40
C GLY A 35 22.87 0.20 3.87
N LYS A 36 23.79 -0.46 3.15
CA LYS A 36 24.40 -1.72 3.61
C LYS A 36 24.95 -1.50 5.02
N LYS A 37 24.33 -2.10 6.05
CA LYS A 37 25.00 -2.28 7.34
C LYS A 37 26.06 -3.36 7.15
N ILE A 38 27.32 -2.95 7.09
CA ILE A 38 28.45 -3.86 7.26
C ILE A 38 28.49 -4.20 8.75
N VAL A 39 28.28 -5.47 9.08
CA VAL A 39 28.40 -6.01 10.44
C VAL A 39 29.89 -6.30 10.69
N PRO A 40 30.54 -5.74 11.73
CA PRO A 40 31.88 -6.18 12.11
C PRO A 40 31.81 -7.53 12.84
N GLU A 41 32.77 -8.39 12.51
CA GLU A 41 33.00 -9.73 13.05
C GLU A 41 33.20 -9.71 14.59
N PRO A 42 32.73 -10.72 15.35
CA PRO A 42 32.94 -10.73 16.80
C PRO A 42 34.36 -11.19 17.18
N PRO A 43 34.99 -10.61 18.21
CA PRO A 43 36.30 -11.06 18.67
C PRO A 43 36.19 -12.38 19.42
N GLN A 44 37.08 -13.32 19.07
CA GLN A 44 37.32 -14.55 19.80
C GLN A 44 38.19 -14.27 21.03
N PHE A 45 37.73 -14.62 22.25
CA PHE A 45 38.62 -14.75 23.41
C PHE A 45 38.23 -15.94 24.31
N ILE A 46 39.00 -17.01 24.12
CA ILE A 46 39.67 -17.89 25.09
C ILE A 46 39.05 -18.03 26.49
N LEU A 47 38.56 -19.24 26.75
CA LEU A 47 38.28 -19.81 28.07
C LEU A 47 39.54 -19.87 28.95
N SER A 48 39.45 -19.35 30.18
CA SER A 48 40.28 -19.84 31.29
C SER A 48 39.42 -20.23 32.47
N SER A 49 39.48 -21.54 32.75
CA SER A 49 38.98 -22.24 33.92
C SER A 49 39.62 -21.73 35.22
N ARG A 50 38.80 -21.51 36.26
CA ARG A 50 39.15 -21.76 37.68
C ARG A 50 37.85 -21.89 38.51
N ARG A 51 37.64 -23.05 39.12
CA ARG A 51 36.73 -23.32 40.26
C ARG A 51 37.59 -23.57 41.52
N PRO A 52 37.03 -23.77 42.72
CA PRO A 52 36.10 -22.90 43.47
C PRO A 52 36.57 -22.74 44.95
N ALA A 53 35.88 -21.94 45.75
CA ALA A 53 35.96 -22.05 47.22
C ALA A 53 34.59 -21.90 47.90
N ARG A 54 34.34 -22.90 48.75
CA ARG A 54 33.33 -23.14 49.81
C ARG A 54 33.29 -21.96 50.80
N SER A 55 32.30 -21.61 51.63
CA SER A 55 31.22 -22.26 52.40
C SER A 55 30.08 -21.20 52.60
N SER A 56 28.95 -21.36 53.26
CA SER A 56 28.43 -22.22 54.35
C SER A 56 26.90 -22.06 54.40
N ARG A 57 26.25 -22.98 55.11
CA ARG A 57 24.83 -23.38 55.05
C ARG A 57 23.86 -22.52 55.92
N PRO A 58 22.52 -22.78 55.84
CA PRO A 58 21.36 -21.87 56.00
C PRO A 58 20.73 -22.01 57.41
N PRO A 59 19.40 -22.14 57.68
CA PRO A 59 18.13 -21.74 57.01
C PRO A 59 17.07 -21.14 57.98
N TRP A 60 16.03 -20.43 57.50
CA TRP A 60 14.78 -20.30 58.28
C TRP A 60 13.53 -20.29 57.39
N VAL A 61 12.83 -21.42 57.37
CA VAL A 61 11.36 -21.55 57.30
C VAL A 61 11.03 -22.54 58.41
N PRO A 62 10.04 -22.29 59.28
CA PRO A 62 8.80 -23.12 59.26
C PRO A 62 7.59 -22.37 59.94
N PRO A 63 6.46 -23.02 60.30
CA PRO A 63 5.54 -23.76 59.42
C PRO A 63 4.04 -23.68 59.86
N CYS A 64 3.19 -24.47 59.19
CA CYS A 64 2.02 -25.18 59.76
C CYS A 64 0.73 -24.33 60.01
N LEU A 65 -0.51 -24.82 59.85
CA LEU A 65 -1.04 -26.16 59.60
C LEU A 65 -2.58 -26.07 59.37
N ARG A 66 -3.11 -26.92 58.47
CA ARG A 66 -4.34 -27.76 58.60
C ARG A 66 -5.73 -27.07 58.67
N ALA A 67 -6.85 -27.66 58.21
CA ALA A 67 -7.15 -28.96 57.60
C ALA A 67 -8.67 -29.14 57.34
N LEU A 68 -9.00 -30.18 56.54
CA LEU A 68 -10.18 -31.09 56.62
C LEU A 68 -11.54 -30.54 56.11
N ALA A 69 -12.42 -31.29 55.42
CA ALA A 69 -12.44 -32.68 54.96
C ALA A 69 -13.62 -32.96 54.00
N ALA A 70 -13.56 -34.15 53.35
CA ALA A 70 -14.65 -35.09 53.03
C ALA A 70 -15.63 -34.77 51.87
N ALA A 71 -16.14 -35.73 51.06
CA ALA A 71 -15.92 -37.18 50.91
C ALA A 71 -16.61 -37.71 49.62
N ALA A 72 -16.18 -38.92 49.18
CA ALA A 72 -16.90 -40.02 48.48
C ALA A 72 -17.49 -39.78 47.07
N ALA A 73 -16.96 -40.44 46.02
CA ALA A 73 -17.35 -41.75 45.42
C ALA A 73 -18.19 -41.51 44.12
N ALA A 74 -17.94 -42.08 42.94
CA ALA A 74 -17.74 -43.48 42.60
C ALA A 74 -17.03 -43.70 41.23
N LEU A 75 -16.41 -44.89 41.11
CA LEU A 75 -15.92 -45.64 39.93
C LEU A 75 -17.08 -45.90 38.94
N ALA A 76 -17.00 -46.12 37.62
CA ALA A 76 -15.99 -46.62 36.66
C ALA A 76 -16.44 -46.20 35.23
N LEU A 77 -15.60 -45.97 34.21
CA LEU A 77 -15.06 -47.00 33.30
C LEU A 77 -14.11 -46.30 32.29
N VAL A 78 -12.89 -46.84 32.23
CA VAL A 78 -11.89 -46.88 31.14
C VAL A 78 -12.17 -46.05 29.88
N LEU A 79 -11.27 -45.09 29.58
CA LEU A 79 -10.70 -44.81 28.25
C LEU A 79 -9.50 -43.84 28.41
N CYS A 80 -8.30 -44.31 28.07
CA CYS A 80 -7.03 -43.60 27.78
C CYS A 80 -6.53 -42.46 28.70
N PRO A 81 -5.25 -42.50 29.17
CA PRO A 81 -4.72 -41.48 30.08
C PRO A 81 -4.53 -40.13 29.38
N PRO A 82 -5.00 -39.00 29.96
CA PRO A 82 -4.49 -37.69 29.55
C PRO A 82 -3.08 -37.54 30.13
N TYR A 83 -2.10 -37.35 29.25
CA TYR A 83 -0.79 -36.84 29.62
C TYR A 83 -0.97 -35.46 30.27
N ILE A 84 -0.96 -35.40 31.60
CA ILE A 84 -0.83 -34.15 32.36
C ILE A 84 0.67 -33.83 32.40
N ILE A 85 1.11 -32.95 31.49
CA ILE A 85 2.42 -32.32 31.59
C ILE A 85 2.33 -31.23 32.68
N PRO A 86 3.27 -31.18 33.64
CA PRO A 86 3.29 -30.13 34.66
C PRO A 86 3.44 -28.76 34.00
N ALA A 87 2.63 -27.80 34.47
CA ALA A 87 2.73 -26.39 34.12
C ALA A 87 4.11 -25.86 34.51
N HIS A 88 5.06 -25.89 33.58
CA HIS A 88 6.24 -25.03 33.64
C HIS A 88 5.78 -23.60 33.35
N ALA A 89 5.98 -22.73 34.33
CA ALA A 89 5.85 -21.29 34.22
C ALA A 89 6.53 -20.82 32.93
N SER A 90 5.73 -20.36 31.97
CA SER A 90 6.23 -19.84 30.71
C SER A 90 6.92 -18.51 31.02
N SER A 91 8.25 -18.51 30.94
CA SER A 91 9.06 -17.30 30.99
C SER A 91 8.53 -16.32 29.95
N ILE A 92 8.42 -15.05 30.36
CA ILE A 92 8.14 -13.89 29.52
C ILE A 92 8.84 -14.08 28.17
N GLY A 93 8.05 -14.40 27.14
CA GLY A 93 8.52 -14.49 25.77
C GLY A 93 8.93 -13.11 25.33
N GLU A 94 10.24 -12.89 25.25
CA GLU A 94 10.82 -11.70 24.66
C GLU A 94 10.23 -11.54 23.26
N ARG A 95 9.54 -10.42 23.05
CA ARG A 95 8.91 -10.06 21.79
C ARG A 95 10.00 -10.00 20.72
N LEU A 96 10.12 -11.06 19.91
CA LEU A 96 10.97 -11.05 18.73
C LEU A 96 10.59 -9.84 17.88
N LYS A 97 11.51 -8.87 17.79
CA LYS A 97 11.41 -7.75 16.85
C LYS A 97 11.29 -8.35 15.44
N PRO A 98 10.30 -7.96 14.62
CA PRO A 98 10.32 -8.32 13.22
C PRO A 98 11.47 -7.55 12.57
N SER A 99 12.62 -8.19 12.41
CA SER A 99 13.84 -7.55 11.89
C SER A 99 14.07 -7.75 10.39
N THR A 100 13.08 -8.25 9.65
CA THR A 100 13.17 -8.34 8.18
C THR A 100 11.79 -8.12 7.59
N PRO A 101 11.56 -7.10 6.73
CA PRO A 101 10.32 -7.02 5.97
C PRO A 101 10.19 -8.30 5.11
N PRO A 102 8.97 -8.87 4.98
CA PRO A 102 8.75 -10.14 4.26
C PRO A 102 9.16 -10.07 2.78
N TYR A 103 9.37 -8.87 2.25
CA TYR A 103 9.88 -8.62 0.91
C TYR A 103 11.16 -7.79 1.03
N PRO A 104 12.35 -8.32 0.68
CA PRO A 104 13.54 -7.50 0.59
C PRO A 104 13.29 -6.39 -0.45
N CYS A 105 13.81 -5.18 -0.20
CA CYS A 105 13.79 -4.15 -1.22
C CYS A 105 14.49 -4.68 -2.47
N GLU A 106 13.74 -4.87 -3.54
CA GLU A 106 14.28 -5.33 -4.79
C GLU A 106 15.09 -4.21 -5.46
N ASP A 107 16.27 -4.54 -5.96
CA ASP A 107 17.08 -3.58 -6.69
C ASP A 107 16.42 -3.29 -8.04
N VAL A 108 16.05 -2.03 -8.28
CA VAL A 108 15.31 -1.60 -9.47
C VAL A 108 16.07 -1.96 -10.76
N ARG A 109 17.40 -1.89 -10.74
CA ARG A 109 18.22 -2.24 -11.90
C ARG A 109 18.16 -3.73 -12.19
N SER A 110 18.16 -4.56 -11.16
CA SER A 110 18.02 -6.01 -11.27
C SER A 110 16.59 -6.39 -11.72
N TYR A 111 15.57 -5.72 -11.20
CA TYR A 111 14.17 -5.97 -11.57
C TYR A 111 13.89 -5.72 -13.06
N TYR A 112 14.46 -4.66 -13.62
CA TYR A 112 14.31 -4.30 -15.03
C TYR A 112 15.50 -4.72 -15.91
N HIS A 113 16.33 -5.65 -15.44
CA HIS A 113 17.52 -6.08 -16.16
C HIS A 113 17.18 -6.72 -17.53
N GLY A 114 17.94 -6.36 -18.57
CA GLY A 114 17.77 -6.92 -19.92
C GLY A 114 16.68 -6.23 -20.74
N LEU A 115 16.22 -5.06 -20.28
CA LEU A 115 15.29 -4.20 -21.01
C LEU A 115 16.02 -3.07 -21.77
N GLU A 116 17.34 -2.95 -21.59
CA GLU A 116 18.16 -1.93 -22.24
C GLU A 116 18.13 -2.06 -23.77
N GLY A 117 17.98 -0.92 -24.45
CA GLY A 117 18.02 -0.83 -25.91
C GLY A 117 16.74 -1.26 -26.64
N PHE A 118 15.72 -1.76 -25.94
CA PHE A 118 14.41 -2.03 -26.54
C PHE A 118 13.53 -0.77 -26.57
N SER A 119 12.62 -0.70 -27.55
CA SER A 119 11.64 0.38 -27.70
C SER A 119 10.33 -0.12 -28.31
N GLY A 120 9.28 0.70 -28.26
CA GLY A 120 7.97 0.40 -28.86
C GLY A 120 7.35 -0.89 -28.31
N ASP A 121 6.65 -1.62 -29.16
CA ASP A 121 5.91 -2.84 -28.79
C ASP A 121 6.81 -3.92 -28.17
N VAL A 122 8.06 -4.03 -28.61
CA VAL A 122 9.03 -4.99 -28.07
C VAL A 122 9.35 -4.68 -26.60
N LEU A 123 9.55 -3.41 -26.27
CA LEU A 123 9.76 -2.97 -24.89
C LEU A 123 8.51 -3.21 -24.05
N MET A 124 7.34 -2.86 -24.57
CA MET A 124 6.07 -3.02 -23.86
C MET A 124 5.77 -4.49 -23.55
N ALA A 125 5.99 -5.40 -24.50
CA ALA A 125 5.82 -6.83 -24.28
C ALA A 125 6.79 -7.39 -23.23
N LYS A 126 8.05 -6.94 -23.23
CA LYS A 126 9.05 -7.36 -22.23
C LYS A 126 8.72 -6.80 -20.83
N LEU A 127 8.31 -5.54 -20.74
CA LEU A 127 7.81 -4.96 -19.50
C LEU A 127 6.57 -5.71 -18.99
N GLY A 128 5.66 -6.05 -19.90
CA GLY A 128 4.48 -6.86 -19.63
C GLY A 128 4.85 -8.20 -19.00
N ALA A 129 5.86 -8.89 -19.54
CA ALA A 129 6.34 -10.14 -18.98
C ALA A 129 6.86 -9.99 -17.54
N VAL A 130 7.58 -8.90 -17.23
CA VAL A 130 8.08 -8.59 -15.88
C VAL A 130 6.94 -8.39 -14.88
N VAL A 131 5.88 -7.66 -15.27
CA VAL A 131 4.77 -7.30 -14.36
C VAL A 131 3.57 -8.27 -14.41
N SER A 132 3.54 -9.18 -15.38
CA SER A 132 2.44 -10.13 -15.58
C SER A 132 2.14 -11.08 -14.40
N PRO A 133 3.11 -11.47 -13.53
CA PRO A 133 2.81 -12.30 -12.37
C PRO A 133 2.10 -11.47 -11.27
N HIS A 134 0.85 -11.08 -11.50
CA HIS A 134 0.04 -10.36 -10.52
C HIS A 134 -1.24 -11.12 -10.18
N ALA A 135 -1.59 -11.11 -8.90
CA ALA A 135 -2.78 -11.77 -8.38
C ALA A 135 -3.92 -10.77 -8.24
N SER A 136 -5.15 -11.19 -8.56
CA SER A 136 -6.35 -10.41 -8.26
C SER A 136 -6.81 -10.64 -6.84
N LEU A 137 -7.12 -9.55 -6.13
CA LEU A 137 -7.90 -9.62 -4.90
C LEU A 137 -9.38 -9.85 -5.20
N ARG A 138 -10.12 -10.39 -4.22
CA ARG A 138 -11.59 -10.30 -4.28
C ARG A 138 -11.97 -8.84 -4.12
N TYR A 139 -13.05 -8.44 -4.78
CA TYR A 139 -13.50 -7.05 -4.81
C TYR A 139 -13.67 -6.44 -3.41
N LYS A 140 -14.18 -7.23 -2.44
CA LYS A 140 -14.32 -6.79 -1.05
C LYS A 140 -12.97 -6.58 -0.34
N ASP A 141 -11.95 -7.36 -0.68
CA ASP A 141 -10.64 -7.29 -0.04
C ASP A 141 -9.84 -6.06 -0.52
N VAL A 142 -10.21 -5.48 -1.67
CA VAL A 142 -9.64 -4.21 -2.16
C VAL A 142 -9.80 -3.11 -1.11
N TRP A 143 -10.93 -3.04 -0.40
CA TRP A 143 -11.11 -2.05 0.66
C TRP A 143 -10.07 -2.16 1.76
N GLU A 144 -9.80 -3.38 2.23
CA GLU A 144 -8.82 -3.61 3.29
C GLU A 144 -7.41 -3.32 2.80
N ALA A 145 -7.08 -3.67 1.55
CA ALA A 145 -5.80 -3.32 0.96
C ALA A 145 -5.59 -1.79 0.88
N LEU A 146 -6.58 -1.02 0.42
CA LEU A 146 -6.46 0.45 0.33
C LEU A 146 -6.33 1.11 1.70
N LYS A 147 -6.99 0.57 2.74
CA LYS A 147 -6.82 1.05 4.11
C LYS A 147 -5.39 0.90 4.61
N ILE A 148 -4.60 -0.03 4.07
CA ILE A 148 -3.19 -0.20 4.41
C ILE A 148 -2.31 0.61 3.46
N LEU A 149 -2.49 0.47 2.15
CA LEU A 149 -1.61 1.06 1.13
C LEU A 149 -1.68 2.58 1.05
N ASP A 150 -2.85 3.15 1.36
CA ASP A 150 -3.08 4.58 1.31
C ASP A 150 -3.32 5.17 2.70
N ALA A 151 -2.86 4.48 3.75
CA ALA A 151 -2.90 4.97 5.13
C ALA A 151 -2.23 6.35 5.26
N ALA A 152 -2.83 7.23 6.07
CA ALA A 152 -2.27 8.55 6.34
C ALA A 152 -0.90 8.48 7.06
N ASP A 153 -0.75 7.55 8.00
CA ASP A 153 0.56 7.14 8.54
C ASP A 153 1.09 5.95 7.72
N ALA A 154 2.05 6.22 6.83
CA ALA A 154 2.66 5.21 5.97
C ALA A 154 3.68 4.34 6.71
N ASP A 155 4.21 4.80 7.85
CA ASP A 155 5.18 4.04 8.66
C ASP A 155 4.46 3.03 9.57
N HIS A 156 3.22 3.33 9.97
CA HIS A 156 2.36 2.45 10.78
C HIS A 156 0.95 2.30 10.17
N PRO A 157 0.83 1.70 8.98
CA PRO A 157 -0.41 1.70 8.21
C PRO A 157 -1.56 0.95 8.90
N GLU A 158 -1.28 -0.09 9.68
CA GLU A 158 -2.29 -0.82 10.46
C GLU A 158 -2.83 0.01 11.63
N ALA A 159 -1.99 0.85 12.24
CA ALA A 159 -2.35 1.71 13.35
C ALA A 159 -3.04 3.01 12.90
N SER A 160 -2.81 3.44 11.66
CA SER A 160 -3.49 4.60 11.07
C SER A 160 -5.01 4.42 11.11
N SER A 161 -5.74 5.44 11.57
CA SER A 161 -7.21 5.49 11.52
C SER A 161 -7.74 6.06 10.20
N GLU A 162 -6.87 6.62 9.37
CA GLU A 162 -7.23 7.41 8.18
C GLU A 162 -6.52 6.91 6.91
N VAL A 163 -7.09 7.26 5.76
CA VAL A 163 -6.49 7.12 4.42
C VAL A 163 -6.36 8.49 3.75
N ILE A 164 -5.44 8.62 2.80
CA ILE A 164 -5.32 9.81 1.96
C ILE A 164 -6.11 9.62 0.66
N GLU A 165 -7.07 10.51 0.43
CA GLU A 165 -7.85 10.54 -0.82
C GLU A 165 -7.04 11.16 -1.98
N ILE A 166 -7.03 10.51 -3.14
CA ILE A 166 -6.13 10.88 -4.25
C ILE A 166 -6.40 12.27 -4.85
N TYR A 167 -7.65 12.73 -4.93
CA TYR A 167 -7.98 14.01 -5.59
C TYR A 167 -8.25 15.17 -4.64
N SER A 168 -8.79 14.89 -3.45
CA SER A 168 -9.03 15.89 -2.40
C SER A 168 -7.78 16.12 -1.54
N GLN A 169 -6.89 15.12 -1.46
CA GLN A 169 -5.63 15.16 -0.74
C GLN A 169 -5.81 15.39 0.77
N ARG A 170 -6.94 14.90 1.28
CA ARG A 170 -7.29 14.93 2.69
C ARG A 170 -7.09 13.55 3.32
N ALA A 171 -6.71 13.56 4.60
CA ALA A 171 -6.85 12.40 5.46
C ALA A 171 -8.32 12.25 5.85
N VAL A 172 -8.87 11.05 5.67
CA VAL A 172 -10.26 10.72 6.01
C VAL A 172 -10.34 9.39 6.75
N PRO A 173 -11.27 9.23 7.71
CA PRO A 173 -11.39 8.00 8.48
C PRO A 173 -11.62 6.76 7.60
N LYS A 174 -10.89 5.68 7.90
CA LYS A 174 -11.05 4.36 7.26
C LYS A 174 -12.48 3.82 7.36
N LEU A 175 -13.19 4.20 8.43
CA LEU A 175 -14.58 3.78 8.67
C LEU A 175 -15.59 4.39 7.69
N LEU A 176 -15.22 5.45 6.96
CA LEU A 176 -16.07 6.07 5.94
C LEU A 176 -15.98 5.39 4.57
N ALA A 177 -15.23 4.29 4.46
CA ALA A 177 -15.15 3.47 3.25
C ALA A 177 -16.55 3.06 2.75
N GLY A 178 -16.88 3.44 1.52
CA GLY A 178 -18.12 3.07 0.85
C GLY A 178 -19.36 3.85 1.32
N LYS A 179 -19.20 4.84 2.20
CA LYS A 179 -20.31 5.69 2.63
C LYS A 179 -20.56 6.83 1.63
N PRO A 180 -21.81 7.32 1.50
CA PRO A 180 -22.14 8.42 0.59
C PRO A 180 -21.39 9.72 0.88
N ASP A 181 -21.13 10.01 2.15
CA ASP A 181 -20.37 11.17 2.65
C ASP A 181 -18.89 10.84 2.90
N GLY A 182 -18.45 9.66 2.47
CA GLY A 182 -17.11 9.14 2.68
C GLY A 182 -16.31 9.03 1.39
N TRP A 183 -15.53 7.96 1.31
CA TRP A 183 -14.64 7.70 0.18
C TRP A 183 -14.99 6.40 -0.53
N ASN A 184 -14.77 6.40 -1.83
CA ASN A 184 -14.96 5.26 -2.73
C ASN A 184 -13.66 4.84 -3.40
N ARG A 185 -13.72 3.68 -4.05
CA ARG A 185 -12.65 3.16 -4.90
C ARG A 185 -12.71 3.87 -6.24
N GLU A 186 -11.70 4.69 -6.51
CA GLU A 186 -11.48 5.30 -7.81
C GLU A 186 -10.66 4.37 -8.70
N HIS A 187 -11.09 4.17 -9.94
CA HIS A 187 -10.33 3.44 -10.97
C HIS A 187 -9.61 4.45 -11.86
N LEU A 188 -8.29 4.58 -11.72
CA LEU A 188 -7.51 5.58 -12.45
C LEU A 188 -7.61 5.39 -13.97
N TRP A 189 -7.47 4.18 -14.46
CA TRP A 189 -7.97 3.77 -15.77
C TRP A 189 -9.46 3.45 -15.66
N PRO A 190 -10.37 4.27 -16.24
CA PRO A 190 -11.79 4.06 -16.06
C PRO A 190 -12.24 2.72 -16.67
N ARG A 191 -13.14 2.03 -15.96
CA ARG A 191 -13.64 0.72 -16.41
C ARG A 191 -14.27 0.74 -17.80
N SER A 192 -14.91 1.85 -18.16
CA SER A 192 -15.51 2.03 -19.48
C SER A 192 -14.49 1.91 -20.61
N TYR A 193 -13.20 2.21 -20.39
CA TYR A 193 -12.16 2.10 -21.41
C TYR A 193 -11.58 0.69 -21.52
N GLY A 194 -12.45 -0.32 -21.68
CA GLY A 194 -12.01 -1.68 -22.04
C GLY A 194 -11.62 -2.59 -20.87
N LEU A 195 -11.94 -2.25 -19.62
CA LEU A 195 -11.75 -3.17 -18.49
C LEU A 195 -12.98 -4.05 -18.29
N THR A 196 -12.90 -5.32 -18.69
CA THR A 196 -14.07 -6.21 -18.73
C THR A 196 -14.07 -7.28 -17.63
N ARG A 197 -12.91 -7.77 -17.18
CA ARG A 197 -12.80 -8.93 -16.26
C ARG A 197 -11.64 -8.82 -15.27
N ARG A 198 -11.62 -9.70 -14.26
CA ARG A 198 -10.45 -9.87 -13.40
C ARG A 198 -9.26 -10.43 -14.20
N PRO A 199 -8.01 -10.06 -13.88
CA PRO A 199 -7.60 -9.30 -12.68
C PRO A 199 -7.79 -7.77 -12.77
N SER A 200 -7.97 -7.21 -13.97
CA SER A 200 -7.92 -5.75 -14.22
C SER A 200 -8.93 -4.91 -13.43
N LEU A 201 -10.11 -5.48 -13.12
CA LEU A 201 -11.14 -4.80 -12.32
C LEU A 201 -10.77 -4.58 -10.84
N THR A 202 -9.81 -5.34 -10.33
CA THR A 202 -9.42 -5.38 -8.90
C THR A 202 -7.93 -5.15 -8.69
N ASP A 203 -7.23 -4.71 -9.73
CA ASP A 203 -5.79 -4.45 -9.68
C ASP A 203 -5.50 -3.22 -8.83
N LEU A 204 -4.74 -3.39 -7.74
CA LEU A 204 -4.43 -2.34 -6.78
C LEU A 204 -3.53 -1.24 -7.37
N HIS A 205 -2.79 -1.52 -8.45
CA HIS A 205 -2.05 -0.46 -9.14
C HIS A 205 -2.98 0.55 -9.83
N ASN A 206 -4.25 0.21 -10.03
CA ASN A 206 -5.23 1.05 -10.70
C ASN A 206 -6.31 1.63 -9.77
N ILE A 207 -6.29 1.30 -8.48
CA ILE A 207 -7.37 1.67 -7.56
C ILE A 207 -6.84 2.52 -6.42
N ARG A 208 -7.51 3.63 -6.12
CA ARG A 208 -7.16 4.54 -5.02
C ARG A 208 -8.39 5.00 -4.23
N PRO A 209 -8.25 5.41 -2.96
CA PRO A 209 -9.30 6.10 -2.23
C PRO A 209 -9.57 7.46 -2.87
N ALA A 210 -10.83 7.81 -3.08
CA ALA A 210 -11.24 9.15 -3.48
C ALA A 210 -12.54 9.52 -2.78
N ASP A 211 -12.70 10.80 -2.41
CA ASP A 211 -13.98 11.35 -1.96
C ASP A 211 -15.09 10.93 -2.92
N ALA A 212 -16.22 10.45 -2.39
CA ALA A 212 -17.30 9.88 -3.19
C ALA A 212 -17.89 10.89 -4.21
N ASN A 213 -18.00 12.17 -3.84
CA ASN A 213 -18.51 13.23 -4.71
C ASN A 213 -17.48 13.61 -5.78
N VAL A 214 -16.20 13.72 -5.39
CA VAL A 214 -15.12 14.00 -6.33
C VAL A 214 -14.98 12.86 -7.36
N ASN A 215 -15.04 11.61 -6.91
CA ASN A 215 -15.01 10.43 -7.77
C ASN A 215 -16.19 10.42 -8.77
N SER A 216 -17.40 10.68 -8.29
CA SER A 216 -18.58 10.82 -9.15
C SER A 216 -18.41 11.94 -10.19
N SER A 217 -17.88 13.09 -9.78
CA SER A 217 -17.60 14.24 -10.66
C SER A 217 -16.50 13.97 -11.70
N ARG A 218 -15.49 13.17 -11.34
CA ARG A 218 -14.45 12.69 -12.26
C ARG A 218 -15.06 11.78 -13.31
N GLY A 219 -15.94 10.86 -12.91
CA GLY A 219 -16.64 9.95 -13.81
C GLY A 219 -15.67 9.11 -14.66
N ASN A 220 -15.81 9.16 -15.98
CA ASN A 220 -14.92 8.51 -16.93
C ASN A 220 -14.05 9.51 -17.72
N LYS A 221 -13.88 10.74 -17.25
CA LYS A 221 -13.06 11.74 -17.93
C LYS A 221 -11.62 11.28 -18.05
N TYR A 222 -11.01 11.51 -19.21
CA TYR A 222 -9.60 11.21 -19.41
C TYR A 222 -8.73 12.27 -18.75
N PHE A 223 -7.52 11.89 -18.36
CA PHE A 223 -6.64 12.83 -17.68
C PHE A 223 -6.08 13.85 -18.66
N GLY A 224 -6.19 15.12 -18.30
CA GLY A 224 -5.78 16.22 -19.13
C GLY A 224 -6.11 17.54 -18.46
N GLY A 225 -5.29 18.54 -18.74
CA GLY A 225 -5.52 19.92 -18.31
C GLY A 225 -6.56 20.56 -19.19
N CYS A 226 -7.23 21.55 -18.62
CA CYS A 226 -8.00 22.44 -19.44
C CYS A 226 -7.08 23.33 -20.27
N ALA A 227 -7.52 23.70 -21.48
CA ALA A 227 -6.93 24.84 -22.16
C ALA A 227 -7.10 26.09 -21.28
N ALA A 228 -6.03 26.89 -21.10
CA ALA A 228 -6.04 28.09 -20.24
C ALA A 228 -7.13 29.10 -20.61
N THR A 229 -7.56 29.11 -21.87
CA THR A 229 -8.60 29.99 -22.43
C THR A 229 -10.01 29.40 -22.39
N SER A 230 -10.18 28.16 -21.92
CA SER A 230 -11.48 27.49 -21.89
C SER A 230 -12.38 28.05 -20.79
N LYS A 231 -13.44 28.76 -21.19
CA LYS A 231 -14.51 29.20 -20.27
C LYS A 231 -15.28 28.04 -19.62
N LYS A 232 -15.12 26.82 -20.14
CA LYS A 232 -15.77 25.60 -19.63
C LYS A 232 -14.95 24.88 -18.55
N CYS A 233 -13.75 25.38 -18.24
CA CYS A 233 -12.92 24.78 -17.22
C CYS A 233 -13.31 25.24 -15.81
N ALA A 234 -13.57 24.29 -14.93
CA ALA A 234 -13.76 24.52 -13.51
C ALA A 234 -12.46 24.28 -12.72
N ARG A 235 -12.18 25.16 -11.75
CA ARG A 235 -11.10 25.06 -10.76
C ARG A 235 -11.62 25.57 -9.40
N PRO A 236 -11.59 24.78 -8.31
CA PRO A 236 -11.29 23.35 -8.30
C PRO A 236 -12.29 22.55 -9.14
N ALA A 237 -11.90 21.34 -9.52
CA ALA A 237 -12.73 20.48 -10.35
C ALA A 237 -14.05 20.06 -9.66
N ASN A 238 -14.07 20.07 -8.34
CA ASN A 238 -15.21 19.78 -7.49
C ASN A 238 -15.00 20.50 -6.13
N ARG A 239 -16.07 20.82 -5.40
CA ARG A 239 -15.98 21.56 -4.12
C ARG A 239 -15.10 20.84 -3.09
N GLU A 240 -15.17 19.51 -3.07
CA GLU A 240 -14.39 18.67 -2.17
C GLU A 240 -12.99 18.33 -2.74
N ALA A 241 -12.65 18.71 -3.97
CA ALA A 241 -11.34 18.42 -4.57
C ALA A 241 -10.26 19.42 -4.12
N ALA A 242 -8.99 19.06 -4.30
CA ALA A 242 -7.88 19.97 -4.06
C ALA A 242 -7.95 21.21 -4.99
N PRO A 243 -7.50 22.41 -4.54
CA PRO A 243 -7.69 23.67 -5.27
C PRO A 243 -7.10 23.72 -6.68
N ASP A 244 -6.05 22.93 -6.92
CA ASP A 244 -5.28 22.84 -8.15
C ASP A 244 -5.76 21.74 -9.11
N THR A 245 -6.93 21.15 -8.82
CA THR A 245 -7.64 20.28 -9.77
C THR A 245 -8.37 21.08 -10.82
N GLU A 246 -8.53 20.49 -12.01
CA GLU A 246 -9.24 21.11 -13.13
C GLU A 246 -10.18 20.10 -13.77
N THR A 247 -11.32 20.56 -14.31
CA THR A 247 -12.18 19.69 -15.12
C THR A 247 -12.97 20.46 -16.16
N ASP A 248 -13.29 19.79 -17.26
CA ASP A 248 -14.35 20.19 -18.19
C ASP A 248 -15.27 18.97 -18.46
N SER A 249 -16.00 18.97 -19.58
CA SER A 249 -16.90 17.87 -19.95
C SER A 249 -16.20 16.55 -20.26
N GLU A 250 -14.91 16.59 -20.62
CA GLU A 250 -14.16 15.42 -21.09
C GLU A 250 -12.90 15.13 -20.27
N ARG A 251 -12.31 16.17 -19.69
CA ARG A 251 -10.99 16.15 -19.06
C ARG A 251 -11.04 16.33 -17.56
N TRP A 252 -10.07 15.69 -16.90
CA TRP A 252 -9.79 15.85 -15.48
C TRP A 252 -8.29 16.04 -15.26
N ALA A 253 -7.90 17.13 -14.60
CA ALA A 253 -6.55 17.33 -14.12
C ALA A 253 -6.50 17.01 -12.62
N PRO A 254 -5.74 15.98 -12.19
CA PRO A 254 -5.54 15.71 -10.78
C PRO A 254 -4.62 16.78 -10.14
N PRO A 255 -4.58 16.86 -8.80
CA PRO A 255 -3.68 17.79 -8.13
C PRO A 255 -2.22 17.46 -8.46
N PHE A 256 -1.36 18.48 -8.49
CA PHE A 256 0.01 18.37 -9.02
C PHE A 256 0.82 17.23 -8.37
N GLN A 257 0.69 17.05 -7.06
CA GLN A 257 1.47 16.08 -6.29
C GLN A 257 1.18 14.61 -6.62
N VAL A 258 0.01 14.28 -7.20
CA VAL A 258 -0.33 12.89 -7.56
C VAL A 258 -0.26 12.61 -9.05
N ARG A 259 0.07 13.60 -9.88
CA ARG A 259 0.08 13.40 -11.34
C ARG A 259 1.06 12.31 -11.76
N GLY A 260 2.22 12.25 -11.11
CA GLY A 260 3.19 11.17 -11.34
C GLY A 260 2.70 9.78 -10.93
N ASP A 261 1.95 9.68 -9.82
CA ASP A 261 1.32 8.41 -9.40
C ASP A 261 0.28 7.96 -10.42
N VAL A 262 -0.58 8.88 -10.87
CA VAL A 262 -1.57 8.64 -11.92
C VAL A 262 -0.90 8.21 -13.23
N ALA A 263 0.20 8.87 -13.63
CA ALA A 263 0.98 8.52 -14.82
C ALA A 263 1.43 7.05 -14.79
N ARG A 264 2.04 6.66 -13.66
CA ARG A 264 2.58 5.31 -13.47
C ARG A 264 1.49 4.26 -13.45
N SER A 265 0.37 4.54 -12.79
CA SER A 265 -0.80 3.65 -12.81
C SER A 265 -1.33 3.43 -14.22
N LEU A 266 -1.47 4.49 -15.03
CA LEU A 266 -1.95 4.36 -16.41
C LEU A 266 -0.95 3.62 -17.31
N MET A 267 0.35 3.92 -17.18
CA MET A 267 1.40 3.20 -17.89
C MET A 267 1.41 1.72 -17.51
N TYR A 268 1.31 1.41 -16.21
CA TYR A 268 1.18 0.04 -15.73
C TYR A 268 -0.03 -0.66 -16.37
N MET A 269 -1.19 -0.01 -16.43
CA MET A 269 -2.38 -0.61 -17.04
C MET A 269 -2.17 -0.89 -18.54
N ALA A 270 -1.56 0.03 -19.28
CA ALA A 270 -1.24 -0.18 -20.69
C ALA A 270 -0.18 -1.27 -20.92
N VAL A 271 0.82 -1.39 -20.05
CA VAL A 271 1.83 -2.46 -20.12
C VAL A 271 1.21 -3.82 -19.80
N THR A 272 0.45 -3.90 -18.71
CA THR A 272 -0.09 -5.16 -18.18
C THR A 272 -1.26 -5.69 -19.01
N TYR A 273 -2.10 -4.79 -19.55
CA TYR A 273 -3.34 -5.15 -20.24
C TYR A 273 -3.40 -4.64 -21.70
N GLY A 274 -2.31 -4.08 -22.23
CA GLY A 274 -2.20 -3.69 -23.64
C GLY A 274 -2.02 -4.86 -24.60
N PHE A 275 -1.52 -6.00 -24.12
CA PHE A 275 -1.33 -7.21 -24.92
C PHE A 275 -2.10 -8.38 -24.32
N GLY A 276 -2.99 -8.99 -25.12
CA GLY A 276 -3.59 -10.27 -24.77
C GLY A 276 -4.53 -10.22 -23.57
N GLN A 277 -5.38 -9.19 -23.46
CA GLN A 277 -6.53 -9.31 -22.56
C GLN A 277 -7.33 -10.57 -22.90
N LYS A 278 -7.70 -11.35 -21.89
CA LYS A 278 -8.50 -12.56 -22.07
C LYS A 278 -9.86 -12.19 -22.69
N ASP A 279 -10.41 -13.10 -23.50
CA ASP A 279 -11.76 -13.01 -24.09
C ASP A 279 -11.99 -11.83 -25.05
N ALA A 280 -11.00 -11.48 -25.88
CA ALA A 280 -11.11 -10.49 -26.96
C ALA A 280 -11.47 -9.05 -26.51
N ALA A 281 -11.20 -8.70 -25.24
CA ALA A 281 -11.31 -7.31 -24.81
C ALA A 281 -10.29 -6.43 -25.57
N PRO A 282 -10.64 -5.18 -25.92
CA PRO A 282 -9.72 -4.30 -26.64
C PRO A 282 -8.41 -4.09 -25.88
N PRO A 283 -7.26 -4.04 -26.59
CA PRO A 283 -5.99 -3.71 -25.96
C PRO A 283 -6.07 -2.32 -25.31
N LEU A 284 -5.49 -2.18 -24.12
CA LEU A 284 -5.39 -0.89 -23.46
C LEU A 284 -4.23 -0.08 -24.05
N GLU A 285 -4.55 1.04 -24.67
CA GLU A 285 -3.57 1.96 -25.28
C GLU A 285 -3.65 3.33 -24.64
N LEU A 286 -2.50 3.91 -24.29
CA LEU A 286 -2.44 5.30 -23.84
C LEU A 286 -2.76 6.22 -25.00
N SER A 287 -3.62 7.21 -24.75
CA SER A 287 -4.01 8.21 -25.74
C SER A 287 -4.29 9.54 -25.03
N ASP A 288 -4.07 10.64 -25.74
CA ASP A 288 -4.45 11.99 -25.30
C ASP A 288 -5.96 12.22 -25.31
N SER A 289 -6.67 11.44 -26.11
CA SER A 289 -8.12 11.48 -26.28
C SER A 289 -8.62 10.05 -26.44
N PRO A 290 -8.58 9.24 -25.36
CA PRO A 290 -8.95 7.83 -25.44
C PRO A 290 -10.43 7.71 -25.82
N SER A 291 -10.69 6.77 -26.73
CA SER A 291 -12.02 6.31 -27.09
C SER A 291 -12.00 4.78 -27.06
N ILE A 292 -13.15 4.18 -26.76
CA ILE A 292 -13.32 2.75 -27.01
C ILE A 292 -13.46 2.62 -28.52
N ARG A 293 -12.48 2.00 -29.20
CA ARG A 293 -12.71 1.55 -30.58
C ARG A 293 -13.77 0.45 -30.50
N THR A 294 -15.01 0.81 -30.86
CA THR A 294 -16.11 -0.15 -31.07
C THR A 294 -15.89 -0.94 -32.35
#